data_AF-A0A847VEJ0-F1
#
_entry.id   AF-A0A847VEJ0-F1
#
_cell.length_a   1.000
_cell.length_b   1.000
_cell.length_c   1.000
_cell.angle_alpha   90.00
_cell.angle_beta   90.00
_cell.angle_gamma   90.00
#
_symmetry.space_group_name_H-M   'P 1'
#
loop_
_entity.id
_entity.type
_entity.pdbx_description
1 polymer ?
#
loop_
_entity_poly.entity_id
_entity_poly.type
_entity_poly.pdbx_seq_one_letter_code
_entity_poly.pdbx_strand_id
1 'polypeptide(L)'
;MRFGERAAPRLFERALRGSKLARAPVVTHALDHVDLVVQPGEVVGLVGESGCGKSTLGRIAVGLLAPSAGEVHVDGQSRAALTPSQLLAARLRVQMIFQDPFGSLNPRLRVARIVGEAALAHGLTDRAGLDDYVCTQLE
;
A
#
# COMPACT_ATOMS: atom_id res chain seq x y z
N MET A 1 24.99 -3.95 21.16
CA MET A 1 24.23 -5.12 20.67
C MET A 1 23.04 -4.62 19.88
N ARG A 2 22.87 -5.14 18.66
CA ARG A 2 21.87 -4.68 17.68
C ARG A 2 20.52 -5.36 17.93
N PHE A 3 19.43 -4.67 17.55
CA PHE A 3 18.11 -5.29 17.44
C PHE A 3 18.21 -6.53 16.54
N GLY A 4 17.83 -7.71 17.06
CA GLY A 4 17.78 -8.97 16.32
C GLY A 4 18.85 -10.03 16.61
N GLU A 5 19.86 -9.77 17.44
CA GLU A 5 20.86 -10.81 17.79
C GLU A 5 20.27 -11.86 18.75
N ARG A 6 20.21 -13.13 18.33
CA ARG A 6 19.97 -14.28 19.23
C ARG A 6 21.30 -14.88 19.67
N ALA A 7 21.48 -14.99 20.98
CA ALA A 7 22.57 -15.78 21.57
C ALA A 7 22.41 -17.27 21.22
N ALA A 8 23.52 -17.94 20.93
CA ALA A 8 23.53 -19.37 20.62
C ALA A 8 23.00 -20.21 21.80
N PRO A 9 22.15 -21.23 21.54
CA PRO A 9 21.47 -21.96 22.61
C PRO A 9 22.45 -22.80 23.43
N ARG A 10 22.44 -22.61 24.75
CA ARG A 10 23.25 -23.41 25.70
C ARG A 10 22.70 -24.84 25.77
N LEU A 11 23.56 -25.83 26.09
CA LEU A 11 23.22 -27.27 26.14
C LEU A 11 21.92 -27.58 26.88
N PHE A 12 21.55 -26.78 27.89
CA PHE A 12 20.32 -26.92 28.67
C PHE A 12 19.04 -26.66 27.83
N GLU A 13 19.08 -25.78 26.82
CA GLU A 13 17.94 -25.50 25.93
C GLU A 13 17.66 -26.64 24.93
N ARG A 14 18.66 -27.48 24.62
CA ARG A 14 18.45 -28.68 23.77
C ARG A 14 17.68 -29.78 24.50
N ALA A 15 17.80 -29.86 25.83
CA ALA A 15 17.07 -30.85 26.64
C ALA A 15 15.57 -30.52 26.74
N LEU A 16 15.20 -29.23 26.76
CA LEU A 16 13.79 -28.81 26.84
C LEU A 16 13.02 -28.96 25.52
N ARG A 17 13.70 -29.12 24.36
CA ARG A 17 13.07 -29.38 23.04
C ARG A 17 12.51 -30.79 22.85
N GLY A 18 12.84 -31.73 23.74
CA GLY A 18 12.24 -33.07 23.75
C GLY A 18 10.85 -33.11 24.40
N SER A 19 10.47 -32.06 25.12
CA SER A 19 9.12 -31.91 25.65
C SER A 19 8.25 -31.13 24.66
N LYS A 20 7.03 -31.59 24.40
CA LYS A 20 6.01 -30.88 23.59
C LYS A 20 5.53 -29.55 24.24
N LEU A 21 6.32 -28.94 25.13
CA LEU A 21 6.01 -27.72 25.87
C LEU A 21 6.72 -26.45 25.33
N ALA A 22 7.59 -26.54 24.32
CA ALA A 22 8.27 -25.36 23.78
C ALA A 22 7.53 -24.76 22.57
N ARG A 23 6.71 -23.72 22.80
CA ARG A 23 6.16 -22.87 21.71
C ARG A 23 6.99 -21.59 21.59
N ALA A 24 7.83 -21.51 20.56
CA ALA A 24 8.64 -20.33 20.24
C ALA A 24 7.92 -19.40 19.22
N PRO A 25 8.32 -18.12 19.14
CA PRO A 25 7.52 -16.94 19.51
C PRO A 25 6.46 -16.53 18.46
N VAL A 26 5.34 -15.94 18.90
CA VAL A 26 4.43 -15.21 17.97
C VAL A 26 4.88 -13.75 17.93
N VAL A 27 5.32 -13.27 16.77
CA VAL A 27 5.58 -11.84 16.53
C VAL A 27 4.91 -11.44 15.21
N THR A 28 3.95 -10.52 15.28
CA THR A 28 3.31 -9.92 14.11
C THR A 28 3.09 -8.45 14.38
N HIS A 29 3.91 -7.58 13.80
CA HIS A 29 3.53 -6.17 13.68
C HIS A 29 3.97 -5.64 12.31
N ALA A 30 2.97 -5.44 11.46
CA ALA A 30 3.14 -4.71 10.20
C ALA A 30 2.78 -3.23 10.34
N LEU A 31 2.03 -2.85 11.38
CA LEU A 31 1.89 -1.50 11.93
C LEU A 31 1.41 -1.62 13.38
N ASP A 32 1.74 -0.67 14.24
CA ASP A 32 0.97 -0.42 15.47
C ASP A 32 1.06 1.05 15.91
N HIS A 33 -0.11 1.66 16.12
CA HIS A 33 -0.39 3.08 16.44
C HIS A 33 0.27 4.17 15.57
N VAL A 34 -0.20 4.32 14.33
CA VAL A 34 0.26 5.37 13.41
C VAL A 34 -0.78 6.47 13.25
N ASP A 35 -0.40 7.70 13.61
CA ASP A 35 -1.04 8.95 13.21
C ASP A 35 -0.07 9.75 12.33
N LEU A 36 -0.39 9.89 11.05
CA LEU A 36 0.39 10.61 10.05
C LEU A 36 -0.55 11.54 9.30
N VAL A 37 -0.16 12.81 9.18
CA VAL A 37 -0.88 13.82 8.40
C VAL A 37 0.03 14.28 7.27
N VAL A 38 -0.49 14.29 6.05
CA VAL A 38 0.18 14.83 4.87
C VAL A 38 -0.67 15.99 4.35
N GLN A 39 -0.11 17.20 4.37
CA GLN A 39 -0.79 18.41 3.94
C GLN A 39 -0.68 18.62 2.43
N PRO A 40 -1.59 19.41 1.80
CA PRO A 40 -1.47 19.77 0.40
C PRO A 40 -0.12 20.42 0.08
N GLY A 41 0.56 19.90 -0.95
CA GLY A 41 1.88 20.36 -1.36
C GLY A 41 3.05 19.84 -0.51
N GLU A 42 2.78 19.01 0.51
CA GLU A 42 3.82 18.39 1.33
C GLU A 42 4.41 17.15 0.65
N VAL A 43 5.73 16.98 0.79
CA VAL A 43 6.44 15.78 0.36
C VAL A 43 6.97 15.05 1.60
N VAL A 44 6.44 13.85 1.86
CA VAL A 44 6.81 13.04 3.03
C VAL A 44 7.62 11.81 2.60
N GLY A 45 8.81 11.67 3.16
CA GLY A 45 9.66 10.50 2.98
C GLY A 45 9.50 9.50 4.12
N LEU A 46 9.06 8.28 3.81
CA LEU A 46 8.96 7.19 4.79
C LEU A 46 10.13 6.21 4.65
N VAL A 47 11.02 6.19 5.63
CA VAL A 47 12.22 5.34 5.65
C VAL A 47 12.17 4.31 6.77
N GLY A 48 12.83 3.16 6.56
CA GLY A 48 12.89 2.08 7.54
C GLY A 48 13.39 0.78 6.93
N GLU A 49 13.76 -0.19 7.76
CA GLU A 49 14.29 -1.49 7.33
C GLU A 49 13.32 -2.29 6.45
N SER A 50 13.83 -3.23 5.67
CA SER A 50 12.96 -4.13 4.89
C SER A 50 12.03 -4.90 5.83
N GLY A 51 10.74 -4.96 5.49
CA GLY A 51 9.73 -5.65 6.32
C GLY A 51 9.14 -4.83 7.48
N CYS A 52 9.56 -3.57 7.71
CA CYS A 52 9.06 -2.75 8.82
C CYS A 52 7.64 -2.16 8.63
N GLY A 53 6.92 -2.52 7.57
CA GLY A 53 5.53 -2.08 7.37
C GLY A 53 5.28 -0.91 6.41
N LYS A 54 6.31 -0.30 5.80
CA LYS A 54 6.15 0.85 4.88
C LYS A 54 5.14 0.60 3.76
N SER A 55 5.29 -0.51 3.04
CA SER A 55 4.37 -0.87 1.95
C SER A 55 2.97 -1.23 2.47
N THR A 56 2.86 -1.68 3.72
CA THR A 56 1.56 -1.93 4.38
C THR A 56 0.86 -0.60 4.66
N LEU A 57 1.56 0.38 5.23
CA LEU A 57 1.02 1.73 5.46
C LEU A 57 0.59 2.39 4.14
N GLY A 58 1.43 2.33 3.10
CA GLY A 58 1.07 2.85 1.79
C GLY A 58 -0.19 2.20 1.22
N ARG A 59 -0.32 0.87 1.33
CA ARG A 59 -1.52 0.13 0.89
C ARG A 59 -2.77 0.50 1.69
N ILE A 60 -2.64 0.80 2.99
CA ILE A 60 -3.74 1.30 3.82
C ILE A 60 -4.13 2.72 3.41
N ALA A 61 -3.15 3.60 3.18
CA ALA A 61 -3.40 4.99 2.76
C ALA A 61 -4.18 5.05 1.44
N VAL A 62 -3.81 4.25 0.44
CA VAL A 62 -4.55 4.14 -0.83
C VAL A 62 -5.81 3.27 -0.71
N GLY A 63 -5.94 2.54 0.40
CA GLY A 63 -7.03 1.63 0.77
C GLY A 63 -7.17 0.39 -0.12
N LEU A 64 -6.03 -0.17 -0.52
CA LEU A 64 -5.90 -1.55 -0.97
C LEU A 64 -5.95 -2.53 0.21
N LEU A 65 -5.68 -2.06 1.42
CA LEU A 65 -5.78 -2.84 2.65
C LEU A 65 -6.60 -2.05 3.68
N ALA A 66 -7.53 -2.72 4.36
CA ALA A 66 -8.25 -2.11 5.47
C ALA A 66 -7.38 -2.15 6.75
N PRO A 67 -7.33 -1.07 7.54
CA PRO A 67 -6.67 -1.13 8.83
C PRO A 67 -7.43 -2.07 9.78
N SER A 68 -6.72 -2.73 10.69
CA SER A 68 -7.36 -3.56 11.72
C SER A 68 -8.08 -2.73 12.79
N ALA A 69 -7.63 -1.49 13.02
CA ALA A 69 -8.25 -0.51 13.91
C ALA A 69 -7.87 0.91 13.47
N GLY A 70 -8.63 1.91 13.92
CA GLY A 70 -8.43 3.32 13.58
C GLY A 70 -9.14 3.73 12.28
N GLU A 71 -8.82 4.94 11.80
CA GLU A 71 -9.50 5.54 10.65
C GLU A 71 -8.50 6.10 9.64
N VAL A 72 -8.90 6.09 8.37
CA VAL A 72 -8.16 6.73 7.29
C VAL A 72 -9.04 7.81 6.69
N HIS A 73 -8.51 9.03 6.66
CA HIS A 73 -9.19 10.20 6.16
C HIS A 73 -8.54 10.66 4.85
N VAL A 74 -9.36 11.02 3.87
CA VAL A 74 -8.91 11.64 2.61
C VAL A 74 -9.71 12.92 2.45
N ASP A 75 -9.02 14.05 2.28
CA ASP A 75 -9.65 15.39 2.22
C ASP A 75 -10.62 15.65 3.41
N GLY A 76 -10.25 15.18 4.61
CA GLY A 76 -11.05 15.34 5.84
C GLY A 76 -12.26 14.43 5.96
N GLN A 77 -12.48 13.49 5.03
CA GLN A 77 -13.58 12.54 5.07
C GLN A 77 -13.08 11.13 5.43
N SER A 78 -13.72 10.50 6.41
CA SER A 78 -13.46 9.10 6.76
C SER A 78 -13.79 8.19 5.59
N ARG A 79 -12.81 7.39 5.14
CA ARG A 79 -12.98 6.44 4.03
C ARG A 79 -14.09 5.42 4.29
N ALA A 80 -14.33 5.06 5.55
CA ALA A 80 -15.36 4.10 5.93
C ALA A 80 -16.79 4.64 5.72
N ALA A 81 -16.95 5.96 5.69
CA ALA A 81 -18.24 6.63 5.49
C ALA A 81 -18.58 6.90 4.01
N LEU A 82 -17.66 6.63 3.09
CA LEU A 82 -17.83 6.94 1.67
C LEU A 82 -18.72 5.89 0.98
N THR A 83 -19.62 6.37 0.12
CA THR A 83 -20.40 5.52 -0.80
C THR A 83 -19.50 4.90 -1.87
N PRO A 84 -19.94 3.87 -2.61
CA PRO A 84 -19.16 3.27 -3.69
C PRO A 84 -18.69 4.28 -4.77
N SER A 85 -19.54 5.24 -5.14
CA SER A 85 -19.18 6.29 -6.10
C SER A 85 -18.14 7.25 -5.53
N GLN A 86 -18.26 7.61 -4.25
CA GLN A 86 -17.28 8.44 -3.55
C GLN A 86 -15.95 7.71 -3.37
N LEU A 87 -15.96 6.41 -3.09
CA LEU A 87 -14.74 5.59 -3.05
C LEU A 87 -14.05 5.54 -4.41
N LEU A 88 -14.81 5.43 -5.50
CA LEU A 88 -14.26 5.46 -6.86
C LEU A 88 -13.61 6.82 -7.16
N ALA A 89 -14.26 7.93 -6.79
CA ALA A 89 -13.68 9.27 -6.93
C ALA A 89 -12.45 9.48 -6.03
N ALA A 90 -12.49 9.00 -4.79
CA ALA A 90 -11.38 9.11 -3.84
C ALA A 90 -10.12 8.36 -4.29
N ARG A 91 -10.26 7.31 -5.11
CA ARG A 91 -9.10 6.64 -5.72
C ARG A 91 -8.29 7.63 -6.54
N LEU A 92 -8.89 8.49 -7.35
CA LEU A 92 -8.15 9.49 -8.15
C LEU A 92 -7.35 10.48 -7.28
N ARG A 93 -7.75 10.68 -6.02
CA ARG A 93 -7.07 11.58 -5.08
C ARG A 93 -5.83 10.94 -4.47
N VAL A 94 -5.79 9.61 -4.37
CA VAL A 94 -4.68 8.87 -3.75
C VAL A 94 -4.26 7.72 -4.66
N GLN A 95 -3.20 7.94 -5.43
CA GLN A 95 -2.65 6.99 -6.39
C GLN A 95 -1.35 6.37 -5.88
N MET A 96 -1.15 5.07 -6.15
CA MET A 96 0.07 4.35 -5.79
C MET A 96 0.85 3.99 -7.05
N ILE A 97 2.15 4.32 -7.05
CA ILE A 97 3.11 3.76 -8.00
C ILE A 97 3.83 2.61 -7.29
N PHE A 98 3.77 1.41 -7.84
CA PHE A 98 4.40 0.23 -7.25
C PHE A 98 5.91 0.22 -7.47
N GLN A 99 6.65 -0.42 -6.54
CA GLN A 99 8.11 -0.53 -6.63
C GLN A 99 8.59 -1.28 -7.88
N ASP A 100 7.81 -2.24 -8.37
CA ASP A 100 7.96 -2.83 -9.70
C ASP A 100 6.88 -2.25 -10.63
N PRO A 101 7.18 -1.17 -11.37
CA PRO A 101 6.22 -0.57 -12.28
C PRO A 101 5.92 -1.48 -13.48
N PHE A 102 6.87 -2.33 -13.91
CA PHE A 102 6.69 -3.19 -15.08
C PHE A 102 5.70 -4.32 -14.82
N GLY A 103 5.70 -4.87 -13.60
CA GLY A 103 4.72 -5.88 -13.19
C GLY A 103 3.26 -5.41 -13.24
N SER A 104 3.03 -4.09 -13.27
CA SER A 104 1.68 -3.50 -13.39
C SER A 104 1.21 -3.34 -14.85
N LEU A 105 2.10 -3.49 -15.83
CA LEU A 105 1.80 -3.31 -17.25
C LEU A 105 1.45 -4.64 -17.91
N ASN A 106 0.38 -4.66 -18.70
CA ASN A 106 0.06 -5.80 -19.53
C ASN A 106 0.75 -5.65 -20.91
N PRO A 107 1.78 -6.44 -21.24
CA PRO A 107 2.54 -6.28 -22.48
C PRO A 107 1.72 -6.61 -23.74
N ARG A 108 0.51 -7.18 -23.59
CA ARG A 108 -0.42 -7.41 -24.70
C ARG A 108 -1.24 -6.18 -25.05
N LEU A 109 -1.17 -5.12 -24.24
CA LEU A 109 -1.87 -3.86 -24.49
C LEU A 109 -0.93 -2.84 -25.11
N ARG A 110 -1.48 -1.99 -25.99
CA ARG A 110 -0.77 -0.83 -26.54
C ARG A 110 -0.61 0.24 -25.47
N VAL A 111 0.45 1.05 -25.57
CA VAL A 111 0.71 2.18 -24.66
C VAL A 111 -0.51 3.08 -24.51
N ALA A 112 -1.16 3.46 -25.61
CA ALA A 112 -2.36 4.29 -25.56
C ALA A 112 -3.49 3.69 -24.71
N ARG A 113 -3.66 2.36 -24.78
CA ARG A 113 -4.66 1.67 -23.96
C ARG A 113 -4.25 1.59 -22.49
N ILE A 114 -2.97 1.35 -22.21
CA ILE A 114 -2.43 1.34 -20.85
C ILE A 114 -2.63 2.71 -20.18
N VAL A 115 -2.34 3.80 -20.89
CA VAL A 115 -2.49 5.17 -20.38
C VAL A 115 -3.97 5.55 -20.24
N GLY A 116 -4.80 5.20 -21.21
CA GLY A 116 -6.21 5.61 -21.27
C GLY A 116 -7.20 4.76 -20.45
N GLU A 117 -6.84 3.53 -20.05
CA GLU A 117 -7.77 2.62 -19.37
C GLU A 117 -8.29 3.18 -18.04
N ALA A 118 -7.43 3.83 -17.25
CA ALA A 118 -7.85 4.48 -16.01
C ALA A 118 -8.82 5.64 -16.28
N ALA A 119 -8.58 6.44 -17.31
CA ALA A 119 -9.44 7.56 -17.68
C ALA A 119 -10.85 7.09 -18.07
N LEU A 120 -10.94 6.01 -18.84
CA LEU A 120 -12.21 5.37 -19.18
C LEU A 120 -12.92 4.80 -17.94
N ALA A 121 -12.18 4.08 -17.08
CA ALA A 121 -12.73 3.46 -15.88
C ALA A 121 -13.30 4.49 -14.88
N HIS A 122 -12.73 5.69 -14.89
CA HIS A 122 -13.15 6.80 -14.04
C HIS A 122 -14.06 7.83 -14.74
N GLY A 123 -14.43 7.60 -16.00
CA GLY A 123 -15.32 8.49 -16.75
C GLY A 123 -14.73 9.87 -17.05
N LEU A 124 -13.40 9.98 -17.06
CA LEU A 124 -12.68 11.21 -17.43
C LEU A 124 -12.69 11.44 -18.95
N THR A 125 -12.89 10.36 -19.71
CA THR A 125 -13.08 10.37 -21.16
C THR A 125 -13.99 9.20 -21.56
N ASP A 126 -14.46 9.21 -22.79
CA ASP A 126 -15.17 8.08 -23.41
C ASP A 126 -14.30 7.43 -24.50
N ARG A 127 -14.84 6.44 -25.22
CA ARG A 127 -14.06 5.77 -26.27
C ARG A 127 -13.74 6.68 -27.45
N ALA A 128 -14.55 7.71 -27.70
CA ALA A 128 -14.35 8.62 -28.81
C ALA A 128 -13.25 9.63 -28.50
N GLY A 129 -13.21 10.14 -27.26
CA GLY A 129 -12.19 11.08 -26.78
C GLY A 129 -10.94 10.43 -26.19
N LEU A 130 -10.77 9.11 -26.30
CA LEU A 130 -9.65 8.41 -25.68
C LEU A 130 -8.30 8.81 -26.29
N ASP A 131 -8.23 8.89 -27.62
CA ASP A 131 -6.99 9.21 -28.33
C ASP A 131 -6.54 10.63 -27.99
N ASP A 132 -7.46 11.61 -28.02
CA ASP A 132 -7.17 13.00 -27.64
C ASP A 132 -6.70 13.12 -26.19
N TYR A 133 -7.35 12.39 -25.27
CA TYR A 133 -6.94 12.33 -23.87
C TYR A 133 -5.51 11.81 -23.75
N VAL A 134 -5.21 10.67 -24.39
CA VAL A 134 -3.88 10.05 -24.34
C VAL A 134 -2.81 10.98 -24.92
N CYS A 135 -3.07 11.62 -26.06
CA CYS A 135 -2.15 12.58 -26.66
C CYS A 135 -1.81 13.71 -25.67
N THR A 136 -2.83 14.27 -25.01
CA THR A 136 -2.65 15.34 -24.02
C THR A 136 -1.79 14.91 -22.82
N GLN A 137 -1.82 13.62 -22.42
CA GLN A 137 -1.02 13.12 -21.30
C GLN A 137 0.45 12.82 -21.65
N LEU A 138 0.78 12.76 -22.94
CA LEU A 138 2.12 12.37 -23.43
C LEU A 138 2.93 13.56 -23.99
N GLU A 139 2.34 14.75 -24.00
CA GLU A 139 2.99 16.04 -24.27
C GLU A 139 3.73 16.55 -23.03
#